data_AF-A0A3D3M2H1-F1
#
_entry.id   AF-A0A3D3M2H1-F1
#
_cell.length_a   1.000
_cell.length_b   1.000
_cell.length_c   1.000
_cell.angle_alpha   90.00
_cell.angle_beta   90.00
_cell.angle_gamma   90.00
#
_symmetry.space_group_name_H-M   'P 1'
#
loop_
_entity.id
_entity.type
_entity.pdbx_description
1 polymer ?
#
loop_
_entity_poly.entity_id
_entity_poly.type
_entity_poly.pdbx_seq_one_letter_code
_entity_poly.pdbx_strand_id
1 'polypeptide(L)' 'AKAIEALQKSPLRWEQLDSLKSKAGEPLVPPMSTLCIAAGRKDKLRPGDILGALTGDAGIDGKKVGKIAIFDFQAFVA' A
#
# COMPACT_ATOMS: atom_id res chain seq x y z
N ALA A 1 28.11 -12.81 -0.36
CA ALA A 1 28.12 -13.07 1.10
C ALA A 1 29.19 -12.21 1.81
N LYS A 2 30.49 -12.45 1.60
CA LYS A 2 31.60 -11.77 2.31
C LYS A 2 31.53 -10.23 2.38
N ALA A 3 31.12 -9.55 1.31
CA ALA A 3 31.01 -8.09 1.31
C ALA A 3 29.90 -7.56 2.24
N ILE A 4 28.80 -8.31 2.40
CA ILE A 4 27.67 -7.95 3.27
C ILE A 4 28.02 -8.19 4.75
N GLU A 5 28.71 -9.30 5.04
CA GLU A 5 29.21 -9.64 6.37
C GLU A 5 30.25 -8.63 6.88
N ALA A 6 31.15 -8.18 5.99
CA ALA A 6 32.13 -7.15 6.31
C ALA A 6 31.47 -5.81 6.65
N LEU A 7 30.39 -5.44 5.96
CA LEU A 7 29.60 -4.23 6.22
C LEU A 7 28.79 -4.32 7.53
N GLN A 8 28.18 -5.50 7.79
CA GLN A 8 27.35 -5.72 8.98
C GLN A 8 28.15 -6.09 10.24
N LYS A 9 29.47 -6.31 10.12
CA LYS A 9 30.40 -6.73 11.21
C LYS A 9 29.94 -7.99 11.96
N SER A 10 29.09 -8.81 11.34
CA SER A 10 28.50 -10.00 11.92
C SER A 10 28.38 -11.07 10.84
N PRO A 11 28.63 -12.36 11.16
CA PRO A 11 28.41 -13.45 10.21
C PRO A 11 26.93 -13.56 9.85
N LEU A 12 26.64 -13.88 8.58
CA LEU A 12 25.27 -14.14 8.14
C LEU A 12 24.81 -15.47 8.73
N ARG A 13 23.59 -15.49 9.28
CA ARG A 13 22.95 -16.71 9.77
C ARG A 13 22.33 -17.44 8.57
N TRP A 14 22.98 -18.52 8.16
CA TRP A 14 22.50 -19.39 7.08
C TRP A 14 21.56 -20.44 7.64
N GLU A 15 20.40 -20.61 7.01
CA GLU A 15 19.45 -21.68 7.32
C GLU A 15 19.06 -22.41 6.02
N GLN A 16 18.73 -23.70 6.14
CA GLN A 16 18.28 -24.50 5.00
C GLN A 16 16.84 -24.13 4.64
N LEU A 17 16.51 -24.06 3.35
CA LEU A 17 15.14 -23.77 2.92
C LEU A 17 14.13 -24.78 3.51
N ASP A 18 14.57 -26.04 3.69
CA ASP A 18 13.73 -27.14 4.19
C ASP A 18 13.32 -26.96 5.67
N SER A 19 14.00 -26.10 6.44
CA SER A 19 13.60 -25.76 7.82
C SER A 19 12.42 -24.77 7.87
N LEU A 20 12.10 -24.12 6.75
CA LEU A 20 11.01 -23.17 6.66
C LEU A 20 9.68 -23.91 6.53
N LYS A 21 8.81 -23.75 7.54
CA LYS A 21 7.43 -24.21 7.45
C LYS A 21 6.69 -23.39 6.39
N SER A 22 6.21 -24.03 5.33
CA SER A 22 5.33 -23.37 4.37
C SER A 22 4.06 -22.89 5.09
N LYS A 23 3.83 -21.58 5.12
CA LYS A 23 2.58 -21.03 5.66
C LYS A 23 1.45 -21.51 4.74
N ALA A 24 0.49 -22.23 5.30
CA ALA A 24 -0.60 -22.82 4.54
C ALA A 24 -1.47 -21.73 3.87
N GLY A 25 -1.45 -21.73 2.54
CA GLY A 25 -2.63 -21.59 1.67
C GLY A 25 -3.33 -20.25 1.53
N GLU A 26 -3.19 -19.30 2.45
CA GLU A 26 -3.92 -18.04 2.34
C GLU A 26 -3.14 -17.02 1.49
N PRO A 27 -3.75 -16.46 0.43
CA PRO A 27 -3.16 -15.35 -0.29
C PRO A 27 -2.84 -14.21 0.68
N LEU A 28 -1.68 -13.58 0.52
CA LEU A 28 -1.39 -12.34 1.23
C LEU A 28 -2.43 -11.30 0.80
N VAL A 29 -3.37 -10.99 1.70
CA VAL A 29 -4.35 -9.94 1.47
C VAL A 29 -3.74 -8.58 1.79
N PRO A 30 -3.94 -7.57 0.92
CA PRO A 30 -3.46 -6.23 1.22
C PRO A 30 -4.22 -5.66 2.43
N PRO A 31 -3.56 -4.85 3.27
CA PRO A 31 -4.21 -4.25 4.43
C PRO A 31 -5.28 -3.22 4.06
N MET A 32 -5.25 -2.69 2.84
CA MET A 32 -6.23 -1.72 2.35
C MET A 32 -6.71 -2.07 0.93
N SER A 33 -7.91 -1.58 0.58
CA SER A 33 -8.53 -1.78 -0.73
C SER A 33 -8.45 -0.49 -1.54
N THR A 34 -7.99 -0.58 -2.78
CA THR A 34 -7.90 0.60 -3.65
C THR A 34 -9.21 0.85 -4.40
N LEU A 35 -9.81 2.01 -4.20
CA LEU A 35 -10.96 2.48 -5.00
C LEU A 35 -10.45 3.19 -6.25
N CYS A 36 -11.04 2.88 -7.41
CA CYS A 36 -10.87 3.64 -8.65
C CYS A 36 -12.06 4.56 -8.87
N ILE A 37 -11.80 5.85 -9.03
CA ILE A 37 -12.78 6.87 -9.36
C ILE A 37 -12.55 7.27 -10.82
N ALA A 38 -13.58 7.13 -11.66
CA ALA A 38 -13.55 7.50 -13.08
C ALA A 38 -13.67 9.03 -13.29
N ALA A 39 -12.88 9.79 -12.54
CA ALA A 39 -12.74 11.23 -12.65
C ALA A 39 -11.32 11.65 -12.23
N GLY A 40 -10.75 12.64 -12.89
CA GLY A 40 -9.38 13.09 -12.68
C GLY A 40 -9.18 14.60 -12.78
N ARG A 41 -7.97 15.02 -13.10
CA ARG A 41 -7.60 16.45 -13.24
C ARG A 41 -8.45 17.18 -14.26
N LYS A 42 -8.84 16.52 -15.37
CA LYS A 42 -9.67 17.14 -16.41
C LYS A 42 -11.11 17.37 -15.97
N ASP A 43 -11.58 16.59 -14.99
CA ASP A 43 -12.86 16.76 -14.31
C ASP A 43 -12.76 17.72 -13.12
N LYS A 44 -11.61 18.40 -12.97
CA LYS A 44 -11.28 19.33 -11.88
C LYS A 44 -11.26 18.69 -10.49
N LEU A 45 -11.11 17.36 -10.41
CA LEU A 45 -11.06 16.63 -9.16
C LEU A 45 -9.75 16.92 -8.41
N ARG A 46 -9.86 17.29 -7.13
CA ARG A 46 -8.72 17.53 -6.22
C ARG A 46 -8.68 16.45 -5.12
N PRO A 47 -7.50 16.17 -4.53
CA PRO A 47 -7.42 15.22 -3.43
C PRO A 47 -8.28 15.60 -2.22
N GLY A 48 -8.43 16.91 -1.98
CA GLY A 48 -9.31 17.43 -0.92
C GLY A 48 -10.78 17.13 -1.15
N ASP A 49 -11.25 17.09 -2.41
CA ASP A 49 -12.64 16.74 -2.72
C ASP A 49 -12.91 15.26 -2.37
N ILE A 50 -11.97 14.38 -2.71
CA ILE A 50 -12.04 12.95 -2.39
C ILE A 50 -11.97 12.73 -0.88
N LEU A 51 -11.01 13.36 -0.20
CA LEU A 51 -10.87 13.24 1.26
C LEU A 51 -12.11 13.78 1.98
N GLY A 52 -12.63 14.93 1.55
CA GLY A 52 -13.82 15.55 2.11
C GLY A 52 -15.06 14.68 1.93
N ALA A 53 -15.26 14.09 0.75
CA ALA A 53 -16.38 13.18 0.51
C ALA A 53 -16.30 11.90 1.36
N LEU A 54 -15.09 11.31 1.49
CA LEU A 54 -14.91 10.08 2.26
C LEU A 54 -15.03 10.31 3.77
N THR A 55 -14.47 11.40 4.28
CA THR A 55 -14.45 11.70 5.73
C THR A 55 -15.69 12.44 6.23
N GLY A 56 -16.29 13.27 5.37
CA GLY A 56 -17.53 13.99 5.65
C GLY A 56 -18.75 13.12 5.39
N ASP A 57 -19.11 12.96 4.11
CA ASP A 57 -20.39 12.33 3.73
C ASP A 57 -20.43 10.83 4.04
N ALA A 58 -19.34 10.11 3.78
CA ALA A 58 -19.27 8.67 4.05
C ALA A 58 -18.85 8.32 5.49
N GLY A 59 -18.45 9.31 6.31
CA GLY A 59 -18.10 9.13 7.72
C GLY A 59 -16.89 8.21 7.97
N ILE A 60 -16.01 8.03 6.98
CA ILE A 60 -14.81 7.21 7.10
C ILE A 60 -13.75 8.00 7.87
N ASP A 61 -13.13 7.40 8.89
CA ASP A 61 -12.01 8.04 9.59
C ASP A 61 -10.87 8.33 8.60
N GLY A 62 -10.36 9.56 8.58
CA GLY A 62 -9.25 9.97 7.70
C GLY A 62 -7.99 9.12 7.88
N LYS A 63 -7.80 8.46 9.03
CA LYS A 63 -6.71 7.49 9.23
C LYS A 63 -6.85 6.21 8.41
N LYS A 64 -8.06 5.89 7.97
CA LYS A 64 -8.35 4.74 7.09
C LYS A 64 -8.24 5.11 5.61
N VAL A 65 -8.05 6.39 5.29
CA VAL A 65 -7.82 6.86 3.93
C VAL A 65 -6.32 6.90 3.69
N GLY A 66 -5.85 6.09 2.77
CA GLY A 66 -4.47 6.00 2.34
C GLY A 66 -4.11 7.05 1.30
N LYS A 67 -3.16 6.69 0.43
CA LYS A 67 -2.63 7.60 -0.58
C LYS A 67 -3.66 7.89 -1.65
N ILE A 68 -3.93 9.17 -1.90
CA ILE A 68 -4.75 9.65 -3.01
C ILE A 68 -3.83 10.00 -4.18
N ALA A 69 -4.02 9.33 -5.32
CA ALA A 69 -3.30 9.58 -6.56
C ALA A 69 -4.28 10.04 -7.65
N ILE A 70 -4.05 11.23 -8.22
CA ILE A 70 -4.92 11.81 -9.25
C ILE A 70 -4.19 11.83 -10.60
N PHE A 71 -4.84 11.25 -11.61
CA PHE A 71 -4.45 11.25 -13.01
C PHE A 71 -5.40 12.13 -13.84
N ASP A 72 -5.23 12.17 -15.15
CA ASP A 72 -6.03 13.09 -16.00
C ASP A 72 -7.52 12.74 -16.02
N PHE A 73 -7.86 11.45 -16.01
CA PHE A 73 -9.23 10.94 -16.16
C PHE A 73 -9.64 9.97 -15.05
N GLN A 74 -8.75 9.69 -14.10
CA GLN A 74 -9.00 8.73 -13.03
C GLN A 74 -8.27 9.16 -11.76
N ALA A 75 -8.81 8.74 -10.61
CA ALA A 75 -8.16 8.87 -9.32
C ALA A 75 -8.20 7.54 -8.58
N PHE A 76 -7.15 7.26 -7.82
CA PHE A 76 -7.07 6.10 -6.95
C PHE A 76 -6.87 6.53 -5.52
N VAL A 77 -7.57 5.86 -4.61
CA VAL A 77 -7.41 6.03 -3.18
C VAL A 77 -7.26 4.66 -2.54
N ALA A 78 -6.17 4.49 -1.78
CA ALA A 78 -5.90 3.29 -1.00
C ALA A 78 -6.54 3.38 0.38
#